data_AF-Q4SRJ7-F1
#
_entry.id   AF-Q4SRJ7-F1
#
_cell.length_a   1.000
_cell.length_b   1.000
_cell.length_c   1.000
_cell.angle_alpha   90.00
_cell.angle_beta   90.00
_cell.angle_gamma   90.00
#
_symmetry.space_group_name_H-M   'P 1'
#
loop_
_entity.id
_entity.type
_entity.pdbx_description
1 polymer ?
#
loop_
_entity_poly.entity_id
_entity_poly.type
_entity_poly.pdbx_seq_one_letter_code
_entity_poly.pdbx_strand_id
1 'polypeptide(L)'
;MDTLERTVTDLYPYNTKSEENLRFLNTLERQYMAMDKYEEMALKLVDYELKMFDKWKAETEHSLPLLMKRPLLALLTNIRNMAVDIEMKLFDIQERYRTLAMYKVEGMKEVVTTWEMMKFSVVIYYKGTQERGFVLGAVDEILLAVDNDALNLQSMAGSRFVGPFLGPIQQWEKDLSLISETIEVWLIVQRKWMYLESIFIGGDIRAQLPTEAKKFDKLDQQFKEIMNETVRQPNIKLCCLRANRLTDLQALSDGLESCQKSLNDYLDCKRNAFPRFFFISDDELLRILGSSDPAKVQEHMIKVLCEVMELKKAVPVEGKVEDWMTAVLLEMRKTNRLITKEAVFHYCEDRSRVDWMFLYQGMVVLAANQFEGKEISLDSRMGIFITMNPGYAGRTELPESVKALFRPVVVIVPDLQQICEIMLFSEGFLLAKSHYDFGLRALKSVLVMAGELKRGSPDLNEDVVLMRALRDMNLPKFVFEDVPLFLGLISDLFPGLDCPRVRYPDFNDAVEQILSEENYILMPNQNTLMINFSSRTTSMDVQRNLEANVEKRTKTTYGPPMGKRLLVFIDDMNMPKVYIII
;
A
#
# COMPACT_ATOMS: atom_id res chain seq x y z
N MET A 1 -16.16 48.67 -44.17
CA MET A 1 -16.97 47.49 -43.82
C MET A 1 -16.89 46.47 -44.95
N ASP A 2 -17.51 46.72 -46.12
CA ASP A 2 -17.55 45.76 -47.24
C ASP A 2 -16.18 45.32 -47.81
N THR A 3 -15.19 46.22 -47.82
CA THR A 3 -13.82 45.89 -48.28
C THR A 3 -13.06 45.00 -47.30
N LEU A 4 -13.38 45.09 -46.00
CA LEU A 4 -12.73 44.30 -44.95
C LEU A 4 -13.34 42.89 -44.86
N GLU A 5 -14.67 42.78 -44.99
CA GLU A 5 -15.39 41.49 -45.05
C GLU A 5 -14.97 40.67 -46.29
N ARG A 6 -14.74 41.33 -47.44
CA ARG A 6 -14.23 40.64 -48.64
C ARG A 6 -12.82 40.07 -48.44
N THR A 7 -11.89 40.85 -47.88
CA THR A 7 -10.54 40.34 -47.57
C THR A 7 -10.52 39.18 -46.58
N VAL A 8 -11.49 39.11 -45.66
CA VAL A 8 -11.61 38.00 -44.69
C VAL A 8 -12.14 36.72 -45.34
N THR A 9 -12.94 36.85 -46.40
CA THR A 9 -13.58 35.70 -47.08
C THR A 9 -12.62 35.04 -48.08
N ASP A 10 -11.71 35.81 -48.68
CA ASP A 10 -10.69 35.32 -49.63
C ASP A 10 -9.49 34.60 -48.95
N LEU A 11 -9.40 34.61 -47.62
CA LEU A 11 -8.32 33.97 -46.83
C LEU A 11 -8.52 32.45 -46.58
N TYR A 12 -9.57 31.87 -47.15
CA TYR A 12 -10.04 30.51 -46.84
C TYR A 12 -9.20 29.31 -47.35
N PRO A 13 -8.18 29.44 -48.24
CA PRO A 13 -7.39 28.27 -48.60
C PRO A 13 -5.88 28.51 -48.48
N TYR A 14 -5.30 28.45 -47.27
CA TYR A 14 -3.86 28.25 -47.12
C TYR A 14 -3.53 27.09 -46.17
N ASN A 15 -2.81 26.13 -46.76
CA ASN A 15 -2.40 24.85 -46.21
C ASN A 15 -1.13 25.03 -45.35
N THR A 16 -0.99 24.17 -44.34
CA THR A 16 -0.13 24.29 -43.15
C THR A 16 1.36 24.00 -43.36
N LYS A 17 2.04 24.60 -44.36
CA LYS A 17 3.49 24.43 -44.53
C LYS A 17 4.18 25.66 -45.15
N SER A 18 4.79 26.53 -44.34
CA SER A 18 6.04 27.28 -44.64
C SER A 18 6.28 28.42 -43.64
N GLU A 19 7.52 28.93 -43.59
CA GLU A 19 7.95 30.17 -42.92
C GLU A 19 7.08 31.40 -43.23
N GLU A 20 6.20 31.34 -44.24
CA GLU A 20 5.31 32.44 -44.63
C GLU A 20 4.25 32.72 -43.56
N ASN A 21 3.80 31.72 -42.79
CA ASN A 21 2.84 31.93 -41.69
C ASN A 21 3.45 32.72 -40.52
N LEU A 22 4.74 32.54 -40.25
CA LEU A 22 5.45 33.31 -39.22
C LEU A 22 5.69 34.76 -39.67
N ARG A 23 6.02 34.95 -40.96
CA ARG A 23 6.08 36.29 -41.58
C ARG A 23 4.71 36.96 -41.60
N PHE A 24 3.64 36.22 -41.86
CA PHE A 24 2.27 36.71 -41.85
C PHE A 24 1.84 37.17 -40.45
N LEU A 25 2.12 36.38 -39.41
CA LEU A 25 1.87 36.76 -38.01
C LEU A 25 2.66 38.03 -37.61
N ASN A 26 3.95 38.12 -37.96
CA ASN A 26 4.76 39.33 -37.73
C ASN A 26 4.25 40.54 -38.54
N THR A 27 3.66 40.31 -39.71
CA THR A 27 3.05 41.37 -40.53
C THR A 27 1.74 41.84 -39.91
N LEU A 28 0.95 40.93 -39.36
CA LEU A 28 -0.27 41.23 -38.61
C LEU A 28 0.02 42.02 -37.35
N GLU A 29 1.09 41.67 -36.61
CA GLU A 29 1.54 42.38 -35.40
C GLU A 29 2.03 43.81 -35.73
N ARG A 30 2.77 43.98 -36.85
CA ARG A 30 3.13 45.32 -37.36
C ARG A 30 1.93 46.13 -37.82
N GLN A 31 0.95 45.49 -38.45
CA GLN A 31 -0.32 46.13 -38.82
C GLN A 31 -1.10 46.54 -37.57
N TYR A 32 -1.08 45.74 -36.51
CA TYR A 32 -1.70 46.06 -35.21
C TYR A 32 -1.06 47.27 -34.54
N MET A 33 0.27 47.31 -34.49
CA MET A 33 1.05 48.47 -33.99
C MET A 33 0.82 49.75 -34.81
N ALA A 34 0.58 49.61 -36.12
CA ALA A 34 0.20 50.74 -36.96
C ALA A 34 -1.24 51.18 -36.68
N MET A 35 -2.16 50.22 -36.48
CA MET A 35 -3.57 50.46 -36.17
C MET A 35 -3.74 51.21 -34.84
N ASP A 36 -2.93 50.88 -33.82
CA ASP A 36 -2.87 51.58 -32.51
C ASP A 36 -2.52 53.07 -32.67
N LYS A 37 -1.58 53.39 -33.56
CA LYS A 37 -1.19 54.79 -33.87
C LYS A 37 -2.26 55.52 -34.68
N TYR A 38 -2.92 54.83 -35.60
CA TYR A 38 -4.07 55.39 -36.32
C TYR A 38 -5.27 55.63 -35.39
N GLU A 39 -5.46 54.79 -34.38
CA GLU A 39 -6.47 54.93 -33.34
C GLU A 39 -6.20 56.13 -32.44
N GLU A 40 -4.96 56.31 -31.98
CA GLU A 40 -4.59 57.49 -31.19
C GLU A 40 -4.80 58.80 -31.99
N MET A 41 -4.53 58.77 -33.30
CA MET A 41 -4.78 59.89 -34.20
C MET A 41 -6.27 60.11 -34.46
N ALA A 42 -7.05 59.04 -34.63
CA ALA A 42 -8.50 59.10 -34.82
C ALA A 42 -9.22 59.65 -33.58
N LEU A 43 -8.83 59.22 -32.37
CA LEU A 43 -9.36 59.75 -31.12
C LEU A 43 -9.04 61.24 -30.95
N LYS A 44 -7.84 61.68 -31.32
CA LYS A 44 -7.47 63.11 -31.32
C LYS A 44 -8.26 63.92 -32.34
N LEU A 45 -8.57 63.35 -33.51
CA LEU A 45 -9.41 63.99 -34.52
C LEU A 45 -10.87 64.09 -34.06
N VAL A 46 -11.41 63.05 -33.42
CA VAL A 46 -12.77 63.06 -32.84
C VAL A 46 -12.87 64.10 -31.72
N ASP A 47 -11.88 64.18 -30.82
CA ASP A 47 -11.84 65.21 -29.76
C ASP A 47 -11.76 66.63 -30.34
N TYR A 48 -11.03 66.82 -31.45
CA TYR A 48 -10.99 68.08 -32.17
C TYR A 48 -12.34 68.46 -32.80
N GLU A 49 -13.01 67.50 -33.45
CA GLU A 49 -14.33 67.73 -34.06
C GLU A 49 -15.42 68.00 -33.01
N LEU A 50 -15.39 67.31 -31.86
CA LEU A 50 -16.29 67.57 -30.74
C LEU A 50 -16.11 68.98 -30.17
N LYS A 51 -14.86 69.43 -30.00
CA LYS A 51 -14.58 70.81 -29.54
C LYS A 51 -15.02 71.87 -30.55
N MET A 52 -14.84 71.62 -31.84
CA MET A 52 -15.37 72.49 -32.91
C MET A 52 -16.90 72.55 -32.87
N PHE A 53 -17.53 71.40 -32.67
CA PHE A 53 -18.98 71.27 -32.58
C PHE A 53 -19.56 71.99 -31.36
N ASP A 54 -18.95 71.87 -30.18
CA ASP A 54 -19.39 72.57 -28.98
C ASP A 54 -19.28 74.10 -29.13
N LYS A 55 -18.23 74.56 -29.83
CA LYS A 55 -18.05 75.99 -30.14
C LYS A 55 -19.13 76.50 -31.11
N TRP A 56 -19.37 75.75 -32.18
CA TRP A 56 -20.46 76.04 -33.12
C TRP A 56 -21.82 76.02 -32.43
N LYS A 57 -22.08 75.05 -31.54
CA LYS A 57 -23.32 74.94 -30.78
C LYS A 57 -23.55 76.15 -29.87
N ALA A 58 -22.53 76.62 -29.17
CA ALA A 58 -22.62 77.82 -28.32
C ALA A 58 -22.94 79.09 -29.14
N GLU A 59 -22.30 79.26 -30.30
CA GLU A 59 -22.57 80.38 -31.22
C GLU A 59 -23.98 80.30 -31.84
N THR A 60 -24.41 79.09 -32.20
CA THR A 60 -25.70 78.81 -32.83
C THR A 60 -26.86 78.94 -31.82
N GLU A 61 -26.66 78.55 -30.57
CA GLU A 61 -27.65 78.73 -29.49
C GLU A 61 -27.92 80.20 -29.16
N HIS A 62 -26.93 81.08 -29.33
CA HIS A 62 -27.10 82.53 -29.14
C HIS A 62 -27.80 83.24 -30.30
N SER A 63 -27.72 82.69 -31.51
CA SER A 63 -28.16 83.37 -32.75
C SER A 63 -29.46 82.82 -33.34
N LEU A 64 -29.89 81.59 -33.00
CA LEU A 64 -31.10 81.00 -33.58
C LEU A 64 -32.41 81.34 -32.83
N PRO A 65 -33.50 81.70 -33.53
CA PRO A 65 -34.84 81.86 -32.94
C PRO A 65 -35.38 80.57 -32.32
N LEU A 66 -36.13 80.70 -31.22
CA LEU A 66 -36.69 79.61 -30.40
C LEU A 66 -37.45 78.51 -31.18
N LEU A 67 -38.07 78.84 -32.31
CA LEU A 67 -38.86 77.92 -33.13
C LEU A 67 -38.01 76.91 -33.94
N MET A 68 -36.74 77.20 -34.21
CA MET A 68 -35.84 76.29 -34.95
C MET A 68 -34.88 75.49 -34.06
N LYS A 69 -34.84 75.79 -32.75
CA LYS A 69 -33.95 75.10 -31.80
C LYS A 69 -34.34 73.63 -31.56
N ARG A 70 -35.63 73.33 -31.41
CA ARG A 70 -36.11 71.97 -31.10
C ARG A 70 -35.81 70.93 -32.19
N PRO A 71 -36.06 71.19 -33.49
CA PRO A 71 -35.75 70.23 -34.56
C PRO A 71 -34.25 69.96 -34.72
N LEU A 72 -33.41 71.01 -34.62
CA LEU A 72 -31.96 70.90 -34.72
C LEU A 72 -31.36 70.12 -33.55
N LEU A 73 -31.80 70.40 -32.32
CA LEU A 73 -31.36 69.64 -31.14
C LEU A 73 -31.73 68.15 -31.25
N ALA A 74 -32.92 67.83 -31.76
CA ALA A 74 -33.35 66.44 -31.97
C ALA A 74 -32.49 65.70 -33.02
N LEU A 75 -32.10 66.39 -34.10
CA LEU A 75 -31.24 65.82 -35.13
C LEU A 75 -29.82 65.57 -34.59
N LEU A 76 -29.33 66.47 -33.73
CA LEU A 76 -28.04 66.34 -33.05
C LEU A 76 -28.03 65.22 -32.02
N THR A 77 -29.10 65.01 -31.25
CA THR A 77 -29.21 63.83 -30.37
C THR A 77 -29.23 62.54 -31.16
N ASN A 78 -29.89 62.49 -32.33
CA ASN A 78 -29.89 61.30 -33.18
C ASN A 78 -28.50 60.97 -33.72
N ILE A 79 -27.73 61.97 -34.16
CA ILE A 79 -26.35 61.77 -34.62
C ILE A 79 -25.47 61.29 -33.46
N ARG A 80 -25.61 61.88 -32.27
CA ARG A 80 -24.88 61.43 -31.08
C ARG A 80 -25.20 59.99 -30.69
N ASN A 81 -26.47 59.59 -30.78
CA ASN A 81 -26.88 58.21 -30.50
C ASN A 81 -26.29 57.22 -31.51
N MET A 82 -26.26 57.57 -32.80
CA MET A 82 -25.60 56.74 -33.82
C MET A 82 -24.09 56.61 -33.60
N ALA A 83 -23.42 57.67 -33.15
CA ALA A 83 -22.00 57.63 -32.81
C ALA A 83 -21.70 56.69 -31.63
N VAL A 84 -22.52 56.74 -30.57
CA VAL A 84 -22.40 55.84 -29.40
C VAL A 84 -22.64 54.38 -29.80
N ASP A 85 -23.60 54.10 -30.69
CA ASP A 85 -23.85 52.75 -31.21
C ASP A 85 -22.66 52.21 -32.02
N ILE A 86 -21.97 53.07 -32.76
CA ILE A 86 -20.77 52.70 -33.52
C ILE A 86 -19.59 52.45 -32.56
N GLU A 87 -19.39 53.29 -31.56
CA GLU A 87 -18.36 53.10 -30.51
C GLU A 87 -18.56 51.78 -29.75
N MET A 88 -19.80 51.47 -29.36
CA MET A 88 -20.12 50.20 -28.70
C MET A 88 -19.82 48.98 -29.59
N LYS A 89 -20.13 49.07 -30.89
CA LYS A 89 -19.81 47.99 -31.84
C LYS A 89 -18.31 47.83 -32.07
N LEU A 90 -17.56 48.94 -32.12
CA LEU A 90 -16.10 48.93 -32.23
C LEU A 90 -15.44 48.33 -30.99
N PHE A 91 -15.90 48.70 -29.79
CA PHE A 91 -15.41 48.13 -28.53
C PHE A 91 -15.70 46.64 -28.41
N ASP A 92 -16.89 46.19 -28.83
CA ASP A 92 -17.24 44.76 -28.85
C ASP A 92 -16.39 43.97 -29.87
N ILE A 93 -16.05 44.58 -31.02
CA ILE A 93 -15.12 43.97 -31.99
C ILE A 93 -13.69 43.94 -31.42
N GLN A 94 -13.22 45.00 -30.76
CA GLN A 94 -11.90 45.07 -30.12
C GLN A 94 -11.75 43.99 -29.05
N GLU A 95 -12.69 43.85 -28.13
CA GLU A 95 -12.62 42.83 -27.07
C GLU A 95 -12.66 41.41 -27.65
N ARG A 96 -13.46 41.15 -28.69
CA ARG A 96 -13.45 39.87 -29.41
C ARG A 96 -12.06 39.53 -29.95
N TYR A 97 -11.39 40.48 -30.61
CA TYR A 97 -10.03 40.26 -31.15
C TYR A 97 -8.98 40.12 -30.05
N ARG A 98 -9.09 40.88 -28.95
CA ARG A 98 -8.17 40.82 -27.81
C ARG A 98 -8.24 39.47 -27.10
N THR A 99 -9.46 38.95 -26.91
CA THR A 99 -9.66 37.63 -26.26
C THR A 99 -9.23 36.47 -27.17
N LEU A 100 -9.42 36.61 -28.48
CA LEU A 100 -8.97 35.64 -29.50
C LEU A 100 -7.44 35.56 -29.60
N ALA A 101 -6.75 36.69 -29.54
CA ALA A 101 -5.30 36.76 -29.69
C ALA A 101 -4.54 36.32 -28.43
N MET A 102 -5.02 36.71 -27.23
CA MET A 102 -4.25 36.55 -25.99
C MET A 102 -4.36 35.16 -25.33
N TYR A 103 -5.51 34.47 -25.41
CA TYR A 103 -5.73 33.23 -24.63
C TYR A 103 -5.66 31.92 -25.42
N LYS A 104 -5.72 31.93 -26.76
CA LYS A 104 -5.91 30.69 -27.55
C LYS A 104 -4.74 30.31 -28.46
N VAL A 105 -3.89 31.25 -28.84
CA VAL A 105 -2.75 30.98 -29.74
C VAL A 105 -1.50 30.54 -28.96
N GLU A 106 -1.28 31.09 -27.76
CA GLU A 106 -0.16 30.67 -26.90
C GLU A 106 -0.38 29.27 -26.31
N GLY A 107 -1.55 28.99 -25.73
CA GLY A 107 -1.84 27.68 -25.14
C GLY A 107 -1.75 26.51 -26.14
N MET A 108 -2.14 26.72 -27.41
CA MET A 108 -2.00 25.67 -28.43
C MET A 108 -0.54 25.46 -28.85
N LYS A 109 0.27 26.54 -28.91
CA LYS A 109 1.72 26.42 -29.18
C LYS A 109 2.43 25.69 -28.05
N GLU A 110 2.06 25.97 -26.80
CA GLU A 110 2.62 25.29 -25.63
C GLU A 110 2.39 23.78 -25.70
N VAL A 111 1.14 23.34 -25.94
CA VAL A 111 0.81 21.91 -26.12
C VAL A 111 1.69 21.29 -27.22
N VAL A 112 1.78 21.92 -28.39
CA VAL A 112 2.62 21.40 -29.49
C VAL A 112 4.09 21.25 -29.05
N THR A 113 4.66 22.28 -28.40
CA THR A 113 6.06 22.24 -27.95
C THR A 113 6.30 21.19 -26.88
N THR A 114 5.38 21.02 -25.93
CA THR A 114 5.48 20.02 -24.86
C THR A 114 5.56 18.60 -25.45
N TRP A 115 4.65 18.26 -26.37
CA TRP A 115 4.57 16.92 -26.96
C TRP A 115 5.64 16.63 -28.03
N GLU A 116 6.26 17.67 -28.60
CA GLU A 116 7.47 17.52 -29.43
C GLU A 116 8.72 17.22 -28.59
N MET A 117 8.80 17.74 -27.36
CA MET A 117 9.94 17.54 -26.47
C MET A 117 9.82 16.31 -25.56
N MET A 118 8.59 15.91 -25.19
CA MET A 118 8.35 14.77 -24.30
C MET A 118 8.85 13.45 -24.89
N LYS A 119 9.55 12.68 -24.05
CA LYS A 119 10.15 11.39 -24.40
C LYS A 119 9.84 10.34 -23.34
N PHE A 120 9.69 9.10 -23.77
CA PHE A 120 9.62 7.96 -22.87
C PHE A 120 10.95 7.77 -22.14
N SER A 121 10.86 7.52 -20.84
CA SER A 121 11.96 6.97 -20.06
C SER A 121 12.01 5.46 -20.30
N VAL A 122 13.06 4.96 -20.96
CA VAL A 122 13.24 3.54 -21.24
C VAL A 122 14.37 3.00 -20.37
N VAL A 123 14.11 1.91 -19.66
CA VAL A 123 15.03 1.30 -18.68
C VAL A 123 15.38 -0.12 -19.13
N ILE A 124 16.60 -0.55 -18.83
CA ILE A 124 17.04 -1.93 -19.06
C ILE A 124 16.41 -2.81 -17.97
N TYR A 125 15.71 -3.86 -18.39
CA TYR A 125 15.11 -4.84 -17.49
C TYR A 125 16.08 -5.95 -17.16
N TYR A 126 16.40 -6.07 -15.86
CA TYR A 126 17.20 -7.14 -15.29
C TYR A 126 16.33 -8.08 -14.47
N LYS A 127 16.53 -9.38 -14.66
CA LYS A 127 15.98 -10.41 -13.76
C LYS A 127 17.15 -11.18 -13.14
N GLY A 128 17.49 -10.85 -11.89
CA GLY A 128 18.71 -11.33 -11.24
C GLY A 128 19.95 -10.68 -11.85
N THR A 129 20.87 -11.48 -12.37
CA THR A 129 22.11 -11.02 -13.02
C THR A 129 22.05 -10.96 -14.55
N GLN A 130 20.91 -11.33 -15.17
CA GLN A 130 20.76 -11.40 -16.62
C GLN A 130 19.94 -10.22 -17.16
N GLU A 131 20.44 -9.61 -18.24
CA GLU A 131 19.74 -8.61 -19.04
C GLU A 131 18.70 -9.29 -19.95
N ARG A 132 17.44 -8.84 -19.88
CA ARG A 132 16.32 -9.48 -20.59
C ARG A 132 15.74 -8.63 -21.72
N GLY A 133 15.95 -7.32 -21.68
CA GLY A 133 15.50 -6.38 -22.70
C GLY A 133 15.25 -4.98 -22.13
N PHE A 134 14.44 -4.19 -22.84
CA PHE A 134 14.07 -2.84 -22.45
C PHE A 134 12.60 -2.77 -22.05
N VAL A 135 12.29 -1.93 -21.07
CA VAL A 135 10.93 -1.67 -20.56
C VAL A 135 10.71 -0.18 -20.38
N LEU A 136 9.47 0.27 -20.42
CA LEU A 136 9.10 1.64 -20.05
C LEU A 136 9.28 1.82 -18.54
N GLY A 137 9.88 2.96 -18.17
CA GLY A 137 9.98 3.44 -16.79
C GLY A 137 8.69 4.09 -16.31
N ALA A 138 8.80 5.03 -15.37
CA ALA A 138 7.65 5.77 -14.86
C ALA A 138 6.98 6.60 -15.97
N VAL A 139 5.65 6.53 -16.04
CA VAL A 139 4.84 7.30 -17.01
C VAL A 139 3.82 8.21 -16.32
N ASP A 140 3.86 8.33 -14.99
CA ASP A 140 2.88 9.10 -14.22
C ASP A 140 2.89 10.59 -14.61
N GLU A 141 4.08 11.18 -14.84
CA GLU A 141 4.21 12.55 -15.32
C GLU A 141 3.63 12.74 -16.73
N ILE A 142 3.73 11.71 -17.58
CA ILE A 142 3.20 11.73 -18.94
C ILE A 142 1.68 11.69 -18.89
N LEU A 143 1.09 10.78 -18.11
CA LEU A 143 -0.37 10.68 -17.96
C LEU A 143 -0.96 11.94 -17.33
N LEU A 144 -0.29 12.52 -16.33
CA LEU A 144 -0.69 13.80 -15.75
C LEU A 144 -0.65 14.93 -16.79
N ALA A 145 0.33 14.94 -17.69
CA ALA A 145 0.39 15.91 -18.79
C ALA A 145 -0.72 15.68 -19.83
N VAL A 146 -1.06 14.42 -20.15
CA VAL A 146 -2.23 14.10 -20.99
C VAL A 146 -3.50 14.69 -20.40
N ASP A 147 -3.76 14.44 -19.11
CA ASP A 147 -4.98 14.89 -18.44
C ASP A 147 -5.07 16.42 -18.39
N ASN A 148 -3.98 17.10 -18.05
CA ASN A 148 -3.92 18.56 -18.01
C ASN A 148 -4.14 19.17 -19.39
N ASP A 149 -3.46 18.67 -20.43
CA ASP A 149 -3.60 19.19 -21.78
C ASP A 149 -4.97 18.86 -22.40
N ALA A 150 -5.56 17.71 -22.06
CA ALA A 150 -6.92 17.36 -22.44
C ALA A 150 -7.96 18.32 -21.82
N LEU A 151 -7.85 18.62 -20.52
CA LEU A 151 -8.71 19.61 -19.85
C LEU A 151 -8.54 21.01 -20.43
N ASN A 152 -7.30 21.41 -20.75
CA ASN A 152 -7.00 22.68 -21.39
C ASN A 152 -7.64 22.78 -22.78
N LEU A 153 -7.52 21.73 -23.61
CA LEU A 153 -8.14 21.67 -24.93
C LEU A 153 -9.67 21.67 -24.86
N GLN A 154 -10.27 20.96 -23.90
CA GLN A 154 -11.71 20.95 -23.70
C GLN A 154 -12.26 22.32 -23.28
N SER A 155 -11.54 23.02 -22.40
CA SER A 155 -11.85 24.41 -22.02
C SER A 155 -11.76 25.35 -23.23
N MET A 156 -10.75 25.18 -24.08
CA MET A 156 -10.61 25.92 -25.34
C MET A 156 -11.72 25.62 -26.35
N ALA A 157 -12.17 24.36 -26.43
CA ALA A 157 -13.26 23.90 -27.29
C ALA A 157 -14.63 24.47 -26.87
N GLY A 158 -14.87 24.66 -25.57
CA GLY A 158 -16.11 25.22 -25.03
C GLY A 158 -16.32 26.72 -25.29
N SER A 159 -15.33 27.41 -25.86
CA SER A 159 -15.37 28.86 -26.08
C SER A 159 -16.04 29.24 -27.39
N ARG A 160 -16.94 30.23 -27.34
CA ARG A 160 -17.73 30.75 -28.48
C ARG A 160 -16.92 31.27 -29.68
N PHE A 161 -15.62 31.50 -29.51
CA PHE A 161 -14.71 32.02 -30.53
C PHE A 161 -13.69 30.98 -31.02
N VAL A 162 -14.02 29.69 -31.00
CA VAL A 162 -13.08 28.60 -31.36
C VAL A 162 -13.02 28.26 -32.85
N GLY A 163 -13.94 28.80 -33.67
CA GLY A 163 -14.17 28.40 -35.07
C GLY A 163 -12.91 28.04 -35.89
N PRO A 164 -11.91 28.92 -36.01
CA PRO A 164 -10.69 28.65 -36.80
C PRO A 164 -9.78 27.54 -36.25
N PHE A 165 -9.82 27.28 -34.93
CA PHE A 165 -8.94 26.34 -34.23
C PHE A 165 -9.64 25.03 -33.85
N LEU A 166 -10.94 24.91 -34.11
CA LEU A 166 -11.74 23.76 -33.72
C LEU A 166 -11.23 22.45 -34.33
N GLY A 167 -10.87 22.46 -35.62
CA GLY A 167 -10.33 21.27 -36.30
C GLY A 167 -9.04 20.76 -35.66
N PRO A 168 -8.00 21.61 -35.49
CA PRO A 168 -6.78 21.23 -34.79
C PRO A 168 -6.97 20.82 -33.33
N ILE A 169 -7.87 21.46 -32.58
CA ILE A 169 -8.18 21.08 -31.19
C ILE A 169 -8.79 19.68 -31.13
N GLN A 170 -9.80 19.41 -31.97
CA GLN A 170 -10.42 18.08 -32.05
C GLN A 170 -9.44 16.99 -32.48
N GLN A 171 -8.46 17.32 -33.34
CA GLN A 171 -7.42 16.37 -33.69
C GLN A 171 -6.49 16.08 -32.50
N TRP A 172 -6.06 17.10 -31.76
CA TRP A 172 -5.25 16.91 -30.56
C TRP A 172 -6.00 16.15 -29.46
N GLU A 173 -7.30 16.40 -29.25
CA GLU A 173 -8.12 15.61 -28.32
C GLU A 173 -8.12 14.13 -28.69
N LYS A 174 -8.24 13.80 -29.98
CA LYS A 174 -8.15 12.41 -30.47
C LYS A 174 -6.75 11.84 -30.29
N ASP A 175 -5.71 12.60 -30.62
CA ASP A 175 -4.33 12.17 -30.51
C ASP A 175 -3.94 11.90 -29.05
N LEU A 176 -4.32 12.77 -28.11
CA LEU A 176 -4.09 12.60 -26.67
C LEU A 176 -4.86 11.40 -26.10
N SER A 177 -6.11 11.22 -26.51
CA SER A 177 -6.90 10.05 -26.13
C SER A 177 -6.25 8.75 -26.60
N LEU A 178 -5.80 8.70 -27.86
CA LEU A 178 -5.08 7.56 -28.42
C LEU A 178 -3.73 7.31 -27.72
N ILE A 179 -3.00 8.37 -27.37
CA ILE A 179 -1.74 8.27 -26.60
C ILE A 179 -2.01 7.64 -25.24
N SER A 180 -3.05 8.09 -24.52
CA SER A 180 -3.42 7.56 -23.21
C SER A 180 -3.76 6.07 -23.29
N GLU A 181 -4.67 5.69 -24.19
CA GLU A 181 -5.09 4.30 -24.38
C GLU A 181 -3.91 3.40 -24.78
N THR A 182 -3.03 3.89 -25.66
CA THR A 182 -1.84 3.16 -26.09
C THR A 182 -0.88 2.92 -24.90
N ILE A 183 -0.64 3.92 -24.05
CA ILE A 183 0.22 3.78 -22.87
C ILE A 183 -0.38 2.79 -21.87
N GLU A 184 -1.69 2.87 -21.61
CA GLU A 184 -2.37 1.95 -20.68
C GLU A 184 -2.23 0.49 -21.13
N VAL A 185 -2.54 0.20 -22.40
CA VAL A 185 -2.39 -1.15 -22.96
C VAL A 185 -0.92 -1.58 -22.95
N TRP A 186 0.01 -0.69 -23.25
CA TRP A 186 1.45 -0.99 -23.23
C TRP A 186 1.92 -1.40 -21.83
N LEU A 187 1.49 -0.69 -20.78
CA LEU A 187 1.83 -1.05 -19.40
C LEU A 187 1.23 -2.42 -19.01
N ILE A 188 0.01 -2.73 -19.47
CA ILE A 188 -0.60 -4.05 -19.26
C ILE A 188 0.23 -5.14 -19.94
N VAL A 189 0.58 -4.95 -21.21
CA VAL A 189 1.42 -5.87 -21.99
C VAL A 189 2.78 -6.05 -21.32
N GLN A 190 3.43 -4.98 -20.90
CA GLN A 190 4.73 -5.02 -20.22
C GLN A 190 4.66 -5.83 -18.92
N ARG A 191 3.66 -5.58 -18.06
CA ARG A 191 3.50 -6.33 -16.81
C ARG A 191 3.26 -7.82 -17.07
N LYS A 192 2.37 -8.16 -18.00
CA LYS A 192 2.09 -9.56 -18.39
C LYS A 192 3.32 -10.23 -19.00
N TRP A 193 4.04 -9.54 -19.87
CA TRP A 193 5.27 -10.03 -20.50
C TRP A 193 6.36 -10.28 -19.46
N MET A 194 6.61 -9.34 -18.54
CA MET A 194 7.59 -9.50 -17.46
C MET A 194 7.30 -10.71 -16.58
N TYR A 195 6.02 -10.99 -16.29
CA TYR A 195 5.60 -12.16 -15.52
C TYR A 195 5.82 -13.49 -16.29
N LEU A 196 5.44 -13.54 -17.57
CA LEU A 196 5.53 -14.75 -18.39
C LEU A 196 6.95 -15.06 -18.87
N GLU A 197 7.74 -14.03 -19.22
CA GLU A 197 9.18 -14.15 -19.55
C GLU A 197 9.93 -14.86 -18.43
N SER A 198 9.61 -14.40 -17.24
CA SER A 198 10.09 -14.87 -15.97
C SER A 198 9.93 -16.39 -15.76
N ILE A 199 8.91 -16.99 -16.38
CA ILE A 199 8.51 -18.40 -16.24
C ILE A 199 8.99 -19.22 -17.44
N PHE A 200 8.76 -18.74 -18.67
CA PHE A 200 9.03 -19.50 -19.91
C PHE A 200 10.47 -19.41 -20.42
N ILE A 201 11.26 -18.41 -19.98
CA ILE A 201 12.68 -18.29 -20.35
C ILE A 201 13.59 -18.82 -19.24
N GLY A 202 13.17 -18.72 -17.97
CA GLY A 202 14.01 -19.03 -16.80
C GLY A 202 13.85 -20.41 -16.17
N GLY A 203 12.91 -21.26 -16.60
CA GLY A 203 12.57 -22.48 -15.85
C GLY A 203 12.19 -23.71 -16.67
N ASP A 204 12.17 -24.86 -15.99
CA ASP A 204 11.85 -26.18 -16.55
C ASP A 204 10.39 -26.30 -17.04
N ILE A 205 9.54 -25.34 -16.70
CA ILE A 205 8.13 -25.26 -17.14
C ILE A 205 8.03 -25.16 -18.66
N ARG A 206 9.05 -24.60 -19.34
CA ARG A 206 9.13 -24.56 -20.80
C ARG A 206 9.08 -25.95 -21.42
N ALA A 207 9.71 -26.95 -20.78
CA ALA A 207 9.69 -28.33 -21.24
C ALA A 207 8.33 -29.01 -21.01
N GLN A 208 7.58 -28.56 -20.00
CA GLN A 208 6.27 -29.09 -19.64
C GLN A 208 5.15 -28.53 -20.54
N LEU A 209 5.29 -27.28 -21.00
CA LEU A 209 4.32 -26.57 -21.85
C LEU A 209 4.95 -26.09 -23.19
N PRO A 210 5.34 -27.01 -24.10
CA PRO A 210 6.10 -26.66 -25.30
C PRO A 210 5.29 -25.89 -26.36
N THR A 211 3.98 -26.13 -26.43
CA THR A 211 3.05 -25.41 -27.33
C THR A 211 2.95 -23.94 -26.95
N GLU A 212 2.83 -23.67 -25.65
CA GLU A 212 2.62 -22.34 -25.11
C GLU A 212 3.93 -21.57 -25.05
N ALA A 213 5.05 -22.25 -24.78
CA ALA A 213 6.39 -21.68 -24.93
C ALA A 213 6.64 -21.16 -26.35
N LYS A 214 6.29 -21.93 -27.39
CA LYS A 214 6.45 -21.50 -28.80
C LYS A 214 5.56 -20.31 -29.16
N LYS A 215 4.36 -20.21 -28.57
CA LYS A 215 3.50 -19.03 -28.73
C LYS A 215 4.13 -17.82 -28.07
N PHE A 216 4.62 -17.99 -26.84
CA PHE A 216 5.29 -16.93 -26.09
C PHE A 216 6.55 -16.42 -26.79
N ASP A 217 7.38 -17.29 -27.39
CA ASP A 217 8.58 -16.86 -28.13
C ASP A 217 8.25 -15.88 -29.27
N LYS A 218 7.11 -16.08 -29.97
CA LYS A 218 6.65 -15.16 -31.01
C LYS A 218 6.21 -13.81 -30.44
N LEU A 219 5.48 -13.84 -29.31
CA LEU A 219 5.03 -12.64 -28.61
C LEU A 219 6.21 -11.86 -28.00
N ASP A 220 7.20 -12.56 -27.46
CA ASP A 220 8.45 -11.99 -26.93
C ASP A 220 9.22 -11.26 -28.03
N GLN A 221 9.35 -11.89 -29.21
CA GLN A 221 10.02 -11.25 -30.34
C GLN A 221 9.28 -9.98 -30.78
N GLN A 222 7.96 -10.03 -30.93
CA GLN A 222 7.13 -8.88 -31.31
C GLN A 222 7.23 -7.73 -30.28
N PHE A 223 7.18 -8.04 -28.98
CA PHE A 223 7.34 -7.04 -27.93
C PHE A 223 8.73 -6.41 -27.94
N LYS A 224 9.79 -7.21 -28.10
CA LYS A 224 11.17 -6.71 -28.20
C LYS A 224 11.40 -5.87 -29.44
N GLU A 225 10.79 -6.20 -30.57
CA GLU A 225 10.82 -5.37 -31.77
C GLU A 225 10.22 -3.98 -31.50
N ILE A 226 9.03 -3.92 -30.89
CA ILE A 226 8.39 -2.66 -30.48
C ILE A 226 9.29 -1.85 -29.52
N MET A 227 9.87 -2.50 -28.51
CA MET A 227 10.73 -1.82 -27.54
C MET A 227 12.04 -1.31 -28.15
N ASN A 228 12.67 -2.08 -29.04
CA ASN A 228 13.89 -1.67 -29.75
C ASN A 228 13.65 -0.46 -30.66
N GLU A 229 12.47 -0.37 -31.28
CA GLU A 229 12.07 0.81 -32.04
C GLU A 229 11.89 2.03 -31.13
N THR A 230 11.25 1.87 -29.97
CA THR A 230 11.06 2.94 -28.97
C THR A 230 12.39 3.45 -28.42
N VAL A 231 13.38 2.58 -28.21
CA VAL A 231 14.73 2.99 -27.80
C VAL A 231 15.40 3.87 -28.85
N ARG A 232 15.21 3.57 -30.15
CA ARG A 232 15.80 4.36 -31.25
C ARG A 232 15.18 5.75 -31.37
N GLN A 233 13.88 5.87 -31.13
CA GLN A 233 13.15 7.14 -31.19
C GLN A 233 12.17 7.24 -30.03
N PRO A 234 12.59 7.76 -28.87
CA PRO A 234 11.77 7.74 -27.65
C PRO A 234 10.69 8.82 -27.58
N ASN A 235 10.40 9.56 -28.67
CA ASN A 235 9.38 10.61 -28.64
C ASN A 235 7.98 9.98 -28.52
N ILE A 236 7.21 10.43 -27.54
CA ILE A 236 5.93 9.80 -27.16
C ILE A 236 4.92 9.87 -28.30
N LYS A 237 4.78 11.05 -28.91
CA LYS A 237 3.86 11.30 -30.01
C LYS A 237 4.16 10.37 -31.20
N LEU A 238 5.42 10.25 -31.59
CA LEU A 238 5.83 9.37 -32.71
C LEU A 238 5.66 7.88 -32.39
N CYS A 239 5.90 7.47 -31.15
CA CYS A 239 5.75 6.08 -30.74
C CYS A 239 4.28 5.64 -30.66
N CYS A 240 3.41 6.46 -30.06
CA CYS A 240 2.02 6.10 -29.83
C CYS A 240 1.13 6.32 -31.06
N LEU A 241 1.35 7.37 -31.84
CA LEU A 241 0.53 7.67 -33.04
C LEU A 241 0.98 6.92 -34.29
N ARG A 242 1.91 5.96 -34.17
CA ARG A 242 2.29 5.10 -35.30
C ARG A 242 1.09 4.26 -35.71
N ALA A 243 0.87 4.15 -37.03
CA ALA A 243 -0.22 3.35 -37.58
C ALA A 243 -0.21 1.92 -37.00
N ASN A 244 -1.38 1.46 -36.54
CA ASN A 244 -1.62 0.14 -35.96
C ASN A 244 -0.90 -0.18 -34.63
N ARG A 245 -0.22 0.79 -33.98
CA ARG A 245 0.47 0.51 -32.71
C ARG A 245 -0.49 0.02 -31.61
N LEU A 246 -1.64 0.66 -31.45
CA LEU A 246 -2.66 0.26 -30.49
C LEU A 246 -3.17 -1.16 -30.77
N THR A 247 -3.47 -1.47 -32.03
CA THR A 247 -3.97 -2.80 -32.41
C THR A 247 -2.91 -3.89 -32.22
N ASP A 248 -1.64 -3.59 -32.48
CA ASP A 248 -0.53 -4.53 -32.26
C ASP A 248 -0.35 -4.82 -30.75
N LEU A 249 -0.44 -3.79 -29.91
CA LEU A 249 -0.37 -3.94 -28.45
C LEU A 249 -1.60 -4.66 -27.89
N GLN A 250 -2.80 -4.42 -28.42
CA GLN A 250 -4.01 -5.17 -28.06
C GLN A 250 -3.86 -6.65 -28.43
N ALA A 251 -3.38 -6.96 -29.63
CA ALA A 251 -3.11 -8.33 -30.05
C ALA A 251 -2.05 -9.03 -29.17
N LEU A 252 -1.00 -8.29 -28.75
CA LEU A 252 -0.02 -8.78 -27.78
C LEU A 252 -0.65 -9.06 -26.42
N SER A 253 -1.52 -8.16 -25.92
CA SER A 253 -2.23 -8.34 -24.65
C SER A 253 -3.09 -9.60 -24.66
N ASP A 254 -3.85 -9.82 -25.74
CA ASP A 254 -4.71 -10.99 -25.90
C ASP A 254 -3.90 -12.28 -26.02
N GLY A 255 -2.79 -12.24 -26.77
CA GLY A 255 -1.87 -13.37 -26.90
C GLY A 255 -1.24 -13.76 -25.56
N LEU A 256 -0.78 -12.77 -24.78
CA LEU A 256 -0.22 -13.00 -23.45
C LEU A 256 -1.29 -13.50 -22.46
N GLU A 257 -2.51 -12.98 -22.55
CA GLU A 257 -3.63 -13.44 -21.72
C GLU A 257 -4.01 -14.89 -22.01
N SER A 258 -4.03 -15.29 -23.28
CA SER A 258 -4.23 -16.69 -23.64
C SER A 258 -3.12 -17.59 -23.07
N CYS A 259 -1.86 -17.15 -23.08
CA CYS A 259 -0.76 -17.91 -22.51
C CYS A 259 -0.88 -18.02 -20.98
N GLN A 260 -1.26 -16.92 -20.31
CA GLN A 260 -1.48 -16.89 -18.87
C GLN A 260 -2.64 -17.80 -18.45
N LYS A 261 -3.73 -17.81 -19.20
CA LYS A 261 -4.87 -18.70 -18.94
C LYS A 261 -4.47 -20.17 -19.02
N SER A 262 -3.74 -20.57 -20.07
CA SER A 262 -3.24 -21.94 -20.20
C SER A 262 -2.27 -22.33 -19.08
N LEU A 263 -1.45 -21.38 -18.60
CA LEU A 263 -0.59 -21.61 -17.43
C LEU A 263 -1.42 -21.82 -16.16
N ASN A 264 -2.45 -21.02 -15.93
CA ASN A 264 -3.34 -21.18 -14.77
C ASN A 264 -4.09 -22.51 -14.81
N ASP A 265 -4.62 -22.90 -15.97
CA ASP A 265 -5.27 -24.20 -16.17
C ASP A 265 -4.29 -25.34 -15.83
N TYR A 266 -3.02 -25.20 -16.22
CA TYR A 266 -1.96 -26.15 -15.86
C TYR A 266 -1.69 -26.21 -14.35
N LEU A 267 -1.57 -25.07 -13.68
CA LEU A 267 -1.37 -25.00 -12.23
C LEU A 267 -2.56 -25.59 -11.47
N ASP A 268 -3.79 -25.36 -11.93
CA ASP A 268 -5.00 -25.92 -11.34
C ASP A 268 -5.07 -27.43 -11.53
N CYS A 269 -4.67 -27.97 -12.69
CA CYS A 269 -4.51 -29.41 -12.87
C CYS A 269 -3.51 -30.00 -11.85
N LYS A 270 -2.41 -29.30 -11.56
CA LYS A 270 -1.42 -29.72 -10.56
C LYS A 270 -1.96 -29.65 -9.13
N ARG A 271 -2.73 -28.61 -8.80
CA ARG A 271 -3.42 -28.50 -7.50
C ARG A 271 -4.45 -29.60 -7.30
N ASN A 272 -5.17 -29.97 -8.35
CA ASN A 272 -6.14 -31.06 -8.30
C ASN A 272 -5.46 -32.43 -8.13
N ALA A 273 -4.27 -32.62 -8.71
CA ALA A 273 -3.47 -33.82 -8.50
C ALA A 273 -2.94 -33.92 -7.07
N PHE A 274 -2.55 -32.79 -6.47
CA PHE A 274 -2.08 -32.73 -5.08
C PHE A 274 -2.72 -31.57 -4.31
N PRO A 275 -3.83 -31.81 -3.58
CA PRO A 275 -4.63 -30.76 -2.95
C PRO A 275 -3.91 -29.89 -1.90
N ARG A 276 -2.71 -30.27 -1.44
CA ARG A 276 -1.95 -29.39 -0.54
C ARG A 276 -1.30 -28.20 -1.26
N PHE A 277 -1.23 -28.21 -2.59
CA PHE A 277 -0.80 -27.03 -3.35
C PHE A 277 -1.79 -25.86 -3.30
N PHE A 278 -3.01 -26.05 -2.77
CA PHE A 278 -3.93 -24.94 -2.50
C PHE A 278 -3.48 -24.04 -1.33
N PHE A 279 -2.51 -24.48 -0.52
CA PHE A 279 -1.99 -23.70 0.62
C PHE A 279 -0.80 -22.79 0.27
N ILE A 280 -0.31 -22.85 -0.97
CA ILE A 280 0.82 -22.06 -1.45
C ILE A 280 0.39 -21.15 -2.60
N SER A 281 1.09 -20.02 -2.76
CA SER A 281 0.79 -19.08 -3.84
C SER A 281 1.21 -19.63 -5.21
N ASP A 282 0.69 -19.04 -6.30
CA ASP A 282 1.10 -19.39 -7.66
C ASP A 282 2.61 -19.27 -7.87
N ASP A 283 3.22 -18.19 -7.37
CA ASP A 283 4.66 -17.95 -7.48
C ASP A 283 5.50 -19.02 -6.75
N GLU A 284 5.05 -19.46 -5.57
CA GLU A 284 5.71 -20.54 -4.82
C GLU A 284 5.55 -21.88 -5.54
N LEU A 285 4.36 -22.17 -6.05
CA LEU A 285 4.11 -23.38 -6.84
C LEU A 285 4.96 -23.41 -8.11
N LEU A 286 5.09 -22.28 -8.81
CA LEU A 286 5.94 -22.16 -9.99
C LEU A 286 7.43 -22.34 -9.67
N ARG A 287 7.91 -21.92 -8.50
CA ARG A 287 9.29 -22.19 -8.05
C ARG A 287 9.53 -23.67 -7.80
N ILE A 288 8.55 -24.36 -7.22
CA ILE A 288 8.60 -25.80 -6.98
C ILE A 288 8.57 -26.56 -8.31
N LEU A 289 7.68 -26.21 -9.24
CA LEU A 289 7.51 -26.90 -10.52
C LEU A 289 8.59 -26.56 -11.55
N GLY A 290 9.19 -25.37 -11.44
CA GLY A 290 10.22 -24.85 -12.33
C GLY A 290 11.65 -25.17 -11.89
N SER A 291 11.83 -25.86 -10.76
CA SER A 291 13.13 -26.31 -10.26
C SER A 291 13.20 -27.83 -10.25
N SER A 292 14.23 -28.38 -10.89
CA SER A 292 14.62 -29.78 -10.76
C SER A 292 15.50 -30.06 -9.52
N ASP A 293 15.91 -29.03 -8.79
CA ASP A 293 16.68 -29.14 -7.54
C ASP A 293 15.75 -29.40 -6.32
N PRO A 294 15.91 -30.55 -5.62
CA PRO A 294 15.12 -30.88 -4.43
C PRO A 294 15.28 -29.89 -3.27
N ALA A 295 16.44 -29.22 -3.15
CA ALA A 295 16.70 -28.29 -2.04
C ALA A 295 15.76 -27.08 -2.07
N LYS A 296 15.43 -26.58 -3.27
CA LYS A 296 14.48 -25.47 -3.43
C LYS A 296 13.04 -25.89 -3.11
N VAL A 297 12.71 -27.15 -3.36
CA VAL A 297 11.39 -27.69 -2.99
C VAL A 297 11.29 -27.84 -1.46
N GLN A 298 12.40 -28.20 -0.80
CA GLN A 298 12.47 -28.39 0.66
C GLN A 298 12.16 -27.12 1.45
N GLU A 299 12.57 -25.94 0.97
CA GLU A 299 12.24 -24.65 1.59
C GLU A 299 10.71 -24.45 1.73
N HIS A 300 9.94 -24.93 0.75
CA HIS A 300 8.50 -24.81 0.73
C HIS A 300 7.77 -25.98 1.42
N MET A 301 8.47 -27.06 1.78
CA MET A 301 7.86 -28.27 2.36
C MET A 301 7.17 -28.00 3.70
N ILE A 302 7.69 -27.10 4.55
CA ILE A 302 7.08 -26.81 5.85
C ILE A 302 5.68 -26.23 5.67
N LYS A 303 5.49 -25.30 4.71
CA LYS A 303 4.17 -24.72 4.41
C LYS A 303 3.19 -25.75 3.84
N VAL A 304 3.68 -26.68 3.03
CA VAL A 304 2.86 -27.70 2.35
C VAL A 304 2.49 -28.86 3.30
N LEU A 305 3.43 -29.29 4.13
CA LEU A 305 3.29 -30.46 5.01
C LEU A 305 2.83 -30.12 6.42
N CYS A 306 3.03 -28.87 6.85
CA CYS A 306 2.83 -28.31 8.20
C CYS A 306 3.81 -28.81 9.27
N GLU A 307 4.39 -30.01 9.12
CA GLU A 307 5.27 -30.63 10.11
C GLU A 307 6.41 -31.41 9.43
N VAL A 308 7.53 -31.55 10.13
CA VAL A 308 8.72 -32.29 9.69
C VAL A 308 8.92 -33.49 10.60
N MET A 309 9.20 -34.66 10.02
CA MET A 309 9.48 -35.89 10.76
C MET A 309 10.57 -36.69 10.06
N GLU A 310 11.47 -37.29 10.82
CA GLU A 310 12.44 -38.24 10.30
C GLU A 310 11.75 -39.53 9.84
N LEU A 311 11.98 -39.91 8.59
CA LEU A 311 11.38 -41.10 7.99
C LEU A 311 12.22 -42.34 8.30
N LYS A 312 11.57 -43.45 8.68
CA LYS A 312 12.25 -44.75 8.87
C LYS A 312 12.77 -45.31 7.53
N LYS A 313 12.14 -44.95 6.42
CA LYS A 313 12.56 -45.31 5.06
C LYS A 313 12.68 -44.04 4.22
N ALA A 314 13.86 -43.84 3.63
CA ALA A 314 14.08 -42.73 2.71
C ALA A 314 13.22 -42.90 1.44
N VAL A 315 12.57 -41.82 1.02
CA VAL A 315 11.80 -41.77 -0.24
C VAL A 315 12.70 -41.17 -1.31
N PRO A 316 13.01 -41.90 -2.40
CA PRO A 316 13.84 -41.37 -3.47
C PRO A 316 13.13 -40.21 -4.18
N VAL A 317 13.88 -39.17 -4.53
CA VAL A 317 13.36 -37.99 -5.24
C VAL A 317 13.36 -38.27 -6.74
N GLU A 318 12.33 -38.97 -7.21
CA GLU A 318 12.21 -39.38 -8.60
C GLU A 318 10.83 -39.07 -9.17
N GLY A 319 10.79 -38.72 -10.46
CA GLY A 319 9.55 -38.51 -11.20
C GLY A 319 8.92 -37.14 -10.95
N LYS A 320 7.58 -37.09 -11.01
CA LYS A 320 6.82 -35.84 -10.86
C LYS A 320 6.75 -35.43 -9.39
N VAL A 321 6.80 -34.12 -9.14
CA VAL A 321 6.80 -33.56 -7.78
C VAL A 321 5.57 -33.98 -6.99
N GLU A 322 4.39 -34.00 -7.62
CA GLU A 322 3.14 -34.42 -6.97
C GLU A 322 3.16 -35.88 -6.48
N ASP A 323 3.78 -36.78 -7.26
CA ASP A 323 3.86 -38.21 -6.95
C ASP A 323 4.85 -38.44 -5.81
N TRP A 324 6.00 -37.76 -5.88
CA TRP A 324 7.01 -37.79 -4.83
C TRP A 324 6.47 -37.25 -3.51
N MET A 325 5.80 -36.08 -3.51
CA MET A 325 5.20 -35.51 -2.29
C MET A 325 4.12 -36.41 -1.70
N THR A 326 3.34 -37.08 -2.53
CA THR A 326 2.34 -38.06 -2.07
C THR A 326 3.00 -39.27 -1.43
N ALA A 327 4.11 -39.76 -1.99
CA ALA A 327 4.89 -40.85 -1.41
C ALA A 327 5.51 -40.46 -0.07
N VAL A 328 6.05 -39.24 0.05
CA VAL A 328 6.57 -38.69 1.32
C VAL A 328 5.47 -38.67 2.39
N LEU A 329 4.28 -38.16 2.08
CA LEU A 329 3.16 -38.16 3.03
C LEU A 329 2.74 -39.57 3.45
N LEU A 330 2.74 -40.52 2.52
CA LEU A 330 2.40 -41.90 2.82
C LEU A 330 3.42 -42.53 3.77
N GLU A 331 4.72 -42.29 3.53
CA GLU A 331 5.79 -42.78 4.41
C GLU A 331 5.81 -42.04 5.75
N MET A 332 5.46 -40.76 5.82
CA MET A 332 5.25 -40.05 7.09
C MET A 332 4.14 -40.73 7.90
N ARG A 333 2.99 -41.01 7.28
CA ARG A 333 1.88 -41.71 7.97
C ARG A 333 2.27 -43.11 8.44
N LYS A 334 2.98 -43.88 7.60
CA LYS A 334 3.45 -45.23 7.95
C LYS A 334 4.46 -45.19 9.09
N THR A 335 5.43 -44.30 9.01
CA THR A 335 6.47 -44.13 10.03
C THR A 335 5.85 -43.72 11.37
N ASN A 336 4.96 -42.73 11.39
CA ASN A 336 4.26 -42.33 12.60
C ASN A 336 3.43 -43.48 13.18
N ARG A 337 2.67 -44.21 12.34
CA ARG A 337 1.89 -45.38 12.77
C ARG A 337 2.77 -46.48 13.36
N LEU A 338 3.95 -46.72 12.78
CA LEU A 338 4.89 -47.72 13.27
C LEU A 338 5.46 -47.32 14.64
N ILE A 339 5.95 -46.09 14.77
CA ILE A 339 6.48 -45.54 16.03
C ILE A 339 5.42 -45.59 17.12
N THR A 340 4.17 -45.23 16.81
CA THR A 340 3.08 -45.29 17.79
C THR A 340 2.77 -46.72 18.22
N LYS A 341 2.77 -47.69 17.30
CA LYS A 341 2.56 -49.10 17.66
C LYS A 341 3.71 -49.67 18.48
N GLU A 342 4.94 -49.33 18.12
CA GLU A 342 6.16 -49.71 18.83
C GLU A 342 6.13 -49.14 20.27
N ALA A 343 5.74 -47.88 20.43
CA ALA A 343 5.58 -47.24 21.72
C ALA A 343 4.53 -47.92 22.62
N VAL A 344 3.37 -48.29 22.05
CA VAL A 344 2.31 -49.02 22.77
C VAL A 344 2.75 -50.43 23.14
N PHE A 345 3.42 -51.14 22.23
CA PHE A 345 3.87 -52.51 22.47
C PHE A 345 4.89 -52.58 23.61
N HIS A 346 5.87 -51.67 23.63
CA HIS A 346 6.91 -51.59 24.66
C HIS A 346 6.48 -50.81 25.92
N TYR A 347 5.19 -50.51 26.09
CA TYR A 347 4.70 -49.76 27.24
C TYR A 347 4.86 -50.57 28.53
N CYS A 348 5.72 -50.08 29.44
CA CYS A 348 6.02 -50.71 30.73
C CYS A 348 6.47 -52.18 30.62
N GLU A 349 7.05 -52.60 29.49
CA GLU A 349 7.55 -53.97 29.29
C GLU A 349 8.84 -54.20 30.10
N ASP A 350 9.88 -53.38 29.85
CA ASP A 350 11.23 -53.57 30.43
C ASP A 350 11.73 -52.40 31.29
N ARG A 351 10.99 -51.28 31.37
CA ARG A 351 11.45 -50.03 32.00
C ARG A 351 10.32 -49.28 32.71
N SER A 352 10.71 -48.33 33.56
CA SER A 352 9.73 -47.47 34.24
C SER A 352 8.97 -46.61 33.23
N ARG A 353 7.74 -46.21 33.59
CA ARG A 353 6.92 -45.32 32.75
C ARG A 353 7.67 -44.04 32.37
N VAL A 354 8.41 -43.45 33.32
CA VAL A 354 9.17 -42.22 33.11
C VAL A 354 10.26 -42.42 32.07
N ASP A 355 11.04 -43.51 32.18
CA ASP A 355 12.12 -43.81 31.22
C ASP A 355 11.57 -44.15 29.83
N TRP A 356 10.39 -44.77 29.75
CA TRP A 356 9.69 -44.99 28.48
C TRP A 356 9.23 -43.67 27.84
N MET A 357 8.73 -42.71 28.63
CA MET A 357 8.28 -41.41 28.13
C MET A 357 9.40 -40.60 27.46
N PHE A 358 10.66 -40.76 27.89
CA PHE A 358 11.80 -40.04 27.29
C PHE A 358 12.31 -40.63 25.96
N LEU A 359 11.84 -41.82 25.55
CA LEU A 359 12.30 -42.47 24.31
C LEU A 359 11.48 -42.10 23.08
N TYR A 360 10.22 -41.71 23.29
CA TYR A 360 9.26 -41.44 22.22
C TYR A 360 8.84 -39.98 22.24
N GLN A 361 8.40 -39.47 21.09
CA GLN A 361 7.87 -38.11 20.99
C GLN A 361 6.67 -37.94 21.93
N GLY A 362 6.56 -36.78 22.60
CA GLY A 362 5.50 -36.53 23.59
C GLY A 362 4.08 -36.77 23.06
N MET A 363 3.81 -36.45 21.79
CA MET A 363 2.52 -36.72 21.16
C MET A 363 2.21 -38.22 21.03
N VAL A 364 3.23 -39.05 20.76
CA VAL A 364 3.09 -40.50 20.67
C VAL A 364 2.86 -41.11 22.06
N VAL A 365 3.60 -40.62 23.06
CA VAL A 365 3.44 -40.99 24.47
C VAL A 365 2.02 -40.69 24.96
N LEU A 366 1.49 -39.51 24.64
CA LEU A 366 0.13 -39.11 24.99
C LEU A 366 -0.93 -39.97 24.29
N ALA A 367 -0.76 -40.20 22.99
CA ALA A 367 -1.66 -41.06 22.23
C ALA A 367 -1.67 -42.48 22.81
N ALA A 368 -0.50 -43.09 23.03
CA ALA A 368 -0.37 -44.41 23.62
C ALA A 368 -1.04 -44.53 25.01
N ASN A 369 -0.91 -43.50 25.85
CA ASN A 369 -1.58 -43.46 27.16
C ASN A 369 -3.11 -43.28 27.07
N GLN A 370 -3.64 -42.65 26.02
CA GLN A 370 -5.09 -42.48 25.83
C GLN A 370 -5.79 -43.73 25.29
N PHE A 371 -5.05 -44.66 24.66
CA PHE A 371 -5.58 -45.88 24.05
C PHE A 371 -5.77 -47.05 25.03
N GLU A 372 -6.00 -46.80 26.32
CA GLU A 372 -6.32 -47.83 27.34
C GLU A 372 -7.67 -48.54 27.05
N GLY A 373 -7.71 -49.36 25.99
CA GLY A 373 -8.75 -50.35 25.69
C GLY A 373 -9.91 -49.92 24.79
N LYS A 374 -9.91 -48.72 24.19
CA LYS A 374 -10.98 -48.28 23.27
C LYS A 374 -10.46 -47.92 21.88
N GLU A 375 -10.85 -48.71 20.88
CA GLU A 375 -10.70 -48.35 19.48
C GLU A 375 -11.73 -47.27 19.13
N ILE A 376 -11.24 -46.07 18.78
CA ILE A 376 -12.08 -44.96 18.33
C ILE A 376 -12.03 -44.93 16.80
N SER A 377 -13.18 -45.02 16.15
CA SER A 377 -13.28 -44.82 14.71
C SER A 377 -13.04 -43.34 14.38
N LEU A 378 -11.97 -43.06 13.65
CA LEU A 378 -11.70 -41.74 13.11
C LEU A 378 -12.52 -41.53 11.83
N ASP A 379 -13.46 -40.58 11.85
CA ASP A 379 -14.05 -40.06 10.62
C ASP A 379 -13.04 -39.11 9.97
N SER A 380 -12.57 -39.46 8.77
CA SER A 380 -11.52 -38.75 8.05
C SER A 380 -12.02 -37.50 7.30
N ARG A 381 -13.26 -37.08 7.51
CA ARG A 381 -13.87 -35.96 6.80
C ARG A 381 -13.60 -34.65 7.54
N MET A 382 -13.00 -33.71 6.81
CA MET A 382 -12.69 -32.33 7.19
C MET A 382 -13.65 -31.75 8.24
N GLY A 383 -13.12 -31.30 9.37
CA GLY A 383 -13.87 -30.54 10.38
C GLY A 383 -13.62 -29.05 10.19
N ILE A 384 -14.67 -28.28 9.88
CA ILE A 384 -14.60 -26.81 9.84
C ILE A 384 -15.15 -26.28 11.16
N PHE A 385 -14.31 -25.55 11.90
CA PHE A 385 -14.69 -24.91 13.15
C PHE A 385 -14.64 -23.39 12.99
N ILE A 386 -15.70 -22.69 13.38
CA ILE A 386 -15.75 -21.23 13.39
C ILE A 386 -15.89 -20.77 14.84
N THR A 387 -14.95 -19.95 15.29
CA THR A 387 -15.04 -19.30 16.61
C THR A 387 -15.65 -17.93 16.44
N MET A 388 -16.82 -17.72 17.05
CA MET A 388 -17.49 -16.42 17.09
C MET A 388 -17.44 -15.88 18.52
N ASN A 389 -17.12 -14.60 18.67
CA ASN A 389 -17.27 -13.89 19.95
C ASN A 389 -18.48 -12.96 19.83
N PRO A 390 -19.69 -13.41 20.24
CA PRO A 390 -20.87 -12.56 20.21
C PRO A 390 -20.69 -11.35 21.15
N GLY A 391 -21.24 -10.19 20.78
CA GLY A 391 -21.27 -9.00 21.64
C GLY A 391 -20.05 -8.07 21.58
N TYR A 392 -19.05 -8.34 20.74
CA TYR A 392 -17.96 -7.38 20.49
C TYR A 392 -18.38 -6.34 19.45
N ALA A 393 -18.32 -5.06 19.83
CA ALA A 393 -18.67 -3.94 18.96
C ALA A 393 -17.83 -3.92 17.67
N GLY A 394 -18.48 -3.63 16.54
CA GLY A 394 -17.83 -3.52 15.22
C GLY A 394 -17.68 -4.84 14.44
N ARG A 395 -18.30 -5.94 14.89
CA ARG A 395 -18.30 -7.22 14.14
C ARG A 395 -19.65 -7.47 13.48
N THR A 396 -19.61 -7.84 12.20
CA THR A 396 -20.80 -8.30 11.48
C THR A 396 -21.11 -9.74 11.86
N GLU A 397 -22.37 -10.02 12.14
CA GLU A 397 -22.80 -11.39 12.40
C GLU A 397 -22.79 -12.25 11.14
N LEU A 398 -22.60 -13.56 11.30
CA LEU A 398 -22.76 -14.50 10.19
C LEU A 398 -24.21 -14.51 9.68
N PRO A 399 -24.44 -14.63 8.35
CA PRO A 399 -25.77 -14.83 7.80
C PRO A 399 -26.45 -16.07 8.40
N GLU A 400 -27.78 -16.02 8.58
CA GLU A 400 -28.54 -17.14 9.15
C GLU A 400 -28.42 -18.43 8.34
N SER A 401 -28.35 -18.31 7.01
CA SER A 401 -28.14 -19.44 6.10
C SER A 401 -26.83 -20.20 6.37
N VAL A 402 -25.78 -19.47 6.77
CA VAL A 402 -24.49 -20.06 7.15
C VAL A 402 -24.56 -20.58 8.58
N LYS A 403 -25.13 -19.81 9.52
CA LYS A 403 -25.29 -20.24 10.92
C LYS A 403 -26.06 -21.57 11.03
N ALA A 404 -27.06 -21.80 10.18
CA ALA A 404 -27.84 -23.04 10.15
C ALA A 404 -27.01 -24.30 9.80
N LEU A 405 -25.86 -24.14 9.13
CA LEU A 405 -24.96 -25.24 8.78
C LEU A 405 -24.05 -25.66 9.96
N PHE A 406 -23.98 -24.85 11.02
CA PHE A 406 -23.10 -25.08 12.16
C PHE A 406 -23.88 -25.43 13.43
N ARG A 407 -23.27 -26.23 14.30
CA ARG A 407 -23.78 -26.47 15.65
C ARG A 407 -23.15 -25.45 16.60
N PRO A 408 -23.94 -24.65 17.33
CA PRO A 408 -23.37 -23.72 18.30
C PRO A 408 -22.80 -24.50 19.49
N VAL A 409 -21.55 -24.21 19.84
CA VAL A 409 -20.91 -24.70 21.06
C VAL A 409 -20.61 -23.48 21.92
N VAL A 410 -21.19 -23.48 23.12
CA VAL A 410 -21.12 -22.35 24.05
C VAL A 410 -19.97 -22.61 25.03
N VAL A 411 -18.88 -21.85 24.88
CA VAL A 411 -17.69 -21.95 25.73
C VAL A 411 -17.60 -20.69 26.61
N ILE A 412 -18.50 -20.57 27.60
CA ILE A 412 -18.63 -19.35 28.43
C ILE A 412 -17.66 -19.36 29.61
N VAL A 413 -17.57 -20.47 30.35
CA VAL A 413 -16.80 -20.53 31.60
C VAL A 413 -15.70 -21.58 31.46
N PRO A 414 -14.43 -21.15 31.30
CA PRO A 414 -13.31 -22.06 31.48
C PRO A 414 -13.14 -22.41 32.96
N ASP A 415 -12.77 -23.64 33.26
CA ASP A 415 -12.41 -24.05 34.63
C ASP A 415 -11.03 -23.45 34.99
N LEU A 416 -11.05 -22.22 35.49
CA LEU A 416 -9.85 -21.47 35.85
C LEU A 416 -9.05 -22.18 36.93
N GLN A 417 -9.72 -22.80 37.89
CA GLN A 417 -9.09 -23.46 39.01
C GLN A 417 -8.25 -24.64 38.52
N GLN A 418 -8.84 -25.54 37.74
CA GLN A 418 -8.15 -26.71 37.24
C GLN A 418 -6.99 -26.33 36.31
N ILE A 419 -7.17 -25.30 35.46
CA ILE A 419 -6.11 -24.81 34.58
C ILE A 419 -4.93 -24.27 35.41
N CYS A 420 -5.19 -23.46 36.43
CA CYS A 420 -4.16 -22.92 37.32
C CYS A 420 -3.37 -24.00 38.04
N GLU A 421 -4.08 -24.98 38.62
CA GLU A 421 -3.46 -26.10 39.34
C GLU A 421 -2.54 -26.88 38.40
N ILE A 422 -3.02 -27.25 37.20
CA ILE A 422 -2.21 -27.96 36.18
C ILE A 422 -0.97 -27.15 35.79
N MET A 423 -1.11 -25.84 35.58
CA MET A 423 0.00 -24.98 35.22
C MET A 423 1.03 -24.86 36.34
N LEU A 424 0.59 -24.63 37.58
CA LEU A 424 1.49 -24.55 38.74
C LEU A 424 2.26 -25.86 38.95
N PHE A 425 1.59 -27.01 38.86
CA PHE A 425 2.26 -28.31 38.91
C PHE A 425 3.28 -28.48 37.78
N SER A 426 2.96 -28.04 36.55
CA SER A 426 3.89 -28.14 35.42
C SER A 426 5.14 -27.24 35.58
N GLU A 427 5.03 -26.15 36.35
CA GLU A 427 6.12 -25.22 36.64
C GLU A 427 6.94 -25.63 37.89
N GLY A 428 6.56 -26.72 38.56
CA GLY A 428 7.31 -27.31 39.68
C GLY A 428 6.79 -26.95 41.08
N PHE A 429 5.59 -26.40 41.20
CA PHE A 429 4.94 -26.12 42.48
C PHE A 429 4.24 -27.37 43.03
N LEU A 430 4.42 -27.69 44.31
CA LEU A 430 3.89 -28.91 44.93
C LEU A 430 2.64 -28.68 45.79
N LEU A 431 2.46 -27.47 46.33
CA LEU A 431 1.39 -27.12 47.29
C LEU A 431 0.19 -26.41 46.66
N ALA A 432 0.11 -26.33 45.34
CA ALA A 432 -0.92 -25.58 44.62
C ALA A 432 -2.34 -26.13 44.84
N LYS A 433 -3.04 -25.64 45.86
CA LYS A 433 -4.49 -25.86 46.04
C LYS A 433 -5.27 -24.55 46.16
N SER A 434 -6.18 -24.38 45.20
CA SER A 434 -7.57 -23.92 45.42
C SER A 434 -7.89 -22.51 45.91
N HIS A 435 -7.23 -21.41 45.50
CA HIS A 435 -7.70 -20.07 45.92
C HIS A 435 -7.58 -18.88 44.95
N TYR A 436 -7.39 -19.09 43.64
CA TYR A 436 -7.05 -17.95 42.75
C TYR A 436 -8.01 -17.77 41.57
N ASP A 437 -8.69 -16.62 41.55
CA ASP A 437 -9.58 -16.20 40.46
C ASP A 437 -8.96 -14.99 39.73
N PHE A 438 -8.30 -15.24 38.59
CA PHE A 438 -7.67 -14.22 37.78
C PHE A 438 -8.02 -14.42 36.29
N GLY A 439 -8.00 -13.35 35.50
CA GLY A 439 -8.19 -13.44 34.05
C GLY A 439 -7.09 -14.28 33.36
N LEU A 440 -7.50 -15.31 32.60
CA LEU A 440 -6.64 -16.37 32.00
C LEU A 440 -5.32 -15.91 31.37
N ARG A 441 -5.33 -14.80 30.62
CA ARG A 441 -4.14 -14.38 29.85
C ARG A 441 -3.11 -13.67 30.72
N ALA A 442 -3.53 -12.90 31.71
CA ALA A 442 -2.62 -12.28 32.68
C ALA A 442 -2.06 -13.34 33.64
N LEU A 443 -2.90 -14.30 34.01
CA LEU A 443 -2.56 -15.40 34.90
C LEU A 443 -1.49 -16.32 34.32
N LYS A 444 -1.62 -16.74 33.05
CA LYS A 444 -0.59 -17.55 32.38
C LYS A 444 0.80 -16.90 32.43
N SER A 445 0.89 -15.60 32.16
CA SER A 445 2.18 -14.89 32.19
C SER A 445 2.79 -14.85 33.59
N VAL A 446 1.96 -14.63 34.63
CA VAL A 446 2.42 -14.65 36.02
C VAL A 446 2.93 -16.04 36.41
N LEU A 447 2.20 -17.09 36.03
CA LEU A 447 2.56 -18.47 36.37
C LEU A 447 3.87 -18.92 35.71
N VAL A 448 4.09 -18.55 34.43
CA VAL A 448 5.35 -18.84 33.73
C VAL A 448 6.52 -18.11 34.39
N MET A 449 6.36 -16.83 34.72
CA MET A 449 7.38 -16.04 35.42
C MET A 449 7.66 -16.61 36.82
N ALA A 450 6.63 -17.06 37.54
CA ALA A 450 6.78 -17.72 38.83
C ALA A 450 7.57 -19.04 38.71
N GLY A 451 7.32 -19.83 37.66
CA GLY A 451 8.07 -21.04 37.34
C GLY A 451 9.54 -20.78 37.04
N GLU A 452 9.84 -19.74 36.25
CA GLU A 452 11.23 -19.32 36.00
C GLU A 452 11.95 -18.90 37.29
N LEU A 453 11.28 -18.10 38.13
CA LEU A 453 11.81 -17.69 39.43
C LEU A 453 12.02 -18.87 40.38
N LYS A 454 11.12 -19.87 40.37
CA LYS A 454 11.24 -21.09 41.16
C LYS A 454 12.39 -21.99 40.67
N ARG A 455 12.58 -22.11 39.36
CA ARG A 455 13.74 -22.83 38.78
C ARG A 455 15.06 -22.13 39.07
N GLY A 456 15.08 -20.79 39.05
CA GLY A 456 16.26 -19.99 39.39
C GLY A 456 16.61 -20.02 40.89
N SER A 457 15.61 -20.19 41.75
CA SER A 457 15.77 -20.22 43.21
C SER A 457 14.92 -21.35 43.84
N PRO A 458 15.36 -22.62 43.76
CA PRO A 458 14.56 -23.77 44.17
C PRO A 458 14.24 -23.80 45.66
N ASP A 459 15.12 -23.27 46.51
CA ASP A 459 14.98 -23.25 47.98
C ASP A 459 14.01 -22.17 48.49
N LEU A 460 13.58 -21.25 47.64
CA LEU A 460 12.66 -20.18 48.04
C LEU A 460 11.25 -20.75 48.26
N ASN A 461 10.55 -20.26 49.29
CA ASN A 461 9.17 -20.64 49.55
C ASN A 461 8.29 -20.27 48.34
N GLU A 462 7.44 -21.20 47.90
CA GLU A 462 6.53 -21.06 46.77
C GLU A 462 5.66 -19.80 46.89
N ASP A 463 5.19 -19.48 48.10
CA ASP A 463 4.36 -18.29 48.37
C ASP A 463 5.13 -16.98 48.11
N VAL A 464 6.43 -16.94 48.44
CA VAL A 464 7.28 -15.77 48.21
C VAL A 464 7.58 -15.59 46.72
N VAL A 465 7.76 -16.69 45.99
CA VAL A 465 7.95 -16.67 44.53
C VAL A 465 6.70 -16.17 43.83
N LEU A 466 5.52 -16.66 44.25
CA LEU A 466 4.23 -16.26 43.68
C LEU A 466 3.90 -14.79 43.99
N MET A 467 4.09 -14.37 45.23
CA MET A 467 3.92 -12.96 45.65
C MET A 467 4.83 -12.04 44.84
N ARG A 468 6.09 -12.45 44.62
CA ARG A 468 7.06 -11.70 43.81
C ARG A 468 6.62 -11.59 42.35
N ALA A 469 6.23 -12.71 41.72
CA ALA A 469 5.75 -12.71 40.34
C ALA A 469 4.49 -11.86 40.17
N LEU A 470 3.53 -11.96 41.10
CA LEU A 470 2.30 -11.17 41.10
C LEU A 470 2.56 -9.68 41.25
N ARG A 471 3.46 -9.31 42.16
CA ARG A 471 3.86 -7.91 42.38
C ARG A 471 4.58 -7.37 41.14
N ASP A 472 5.63 -8.03 40.70
CA ASP A 472 6.52 -7.52 39.65
C ASP A 472 5.81 -7.46 38.27
N MET A 473 4.83 -8.33 38.00
CA MET A 473 4.01 -8.29 36.77
C MET A 473 2.96 -7.18 36.75
N ASN A 474 2.43 -6.77 37.90
CA ASN A 474 1.27 -5.88 37.97
C ASN A 474 1.63 -4.47 38.46
N LEU A 475 2.66 -4.33 39.28
CA LEU A 475 3.14 -3.03 39.78
C LEU A 475 3.39 -1.99 38.68
N PRO A 476 3.99 -2.33 37.51
CA PRO A 476 4.19 -1.36 36.43
C PRO A 476 2.90 -0.91 35.72
N LYS A 477 1.76 -1.57 35.96
CA LYS A 477 0.47 -1.28 35.31
C LYS A 477 -0.42 -0.35 36.12
N PHE A 478 -0.06 -0.09 37.38
CA PHE A 478 -0.83 0.75 38.28
C PHE A 478 -0.33 2.20 38.28
N VAL A 479 -1.26 3.14 38.42
CA VAL A 479 -0.93 4.55 38.65
C VAL A 479 -0.39 4.69 40.07
N PHE A 480 0.46 5.69 40.32
CA PHE A 480 1.13 5.90 41.62
C PHE A 480 0.17 5.91 42.83
N GLU A 481 -1.04 6.44 42.65
CA GLU A 481 -2.07 6.50 43.70
C GLU A 481 -2.66 5.12 44.04
N ASP A 482 -2.68 4.18 43.09
CA ASP A 482 -3.21 2.83 43.26
C ASP A 482 -2.16 1.84 43.78
N VAL A 483 -0.87 2.20 43.70
CA VAL A 483 0.24 1.34 44.15
C VAL A 483 0.13 0.97 45.64
N PRO A 484 -0.14 1.90 46.58
CA PRO A 484 -0.32 1.56 47.99
C PRO A 484 -1.53 0.62 48.22
N LEU A 485 -2.62 0.81 47.46
CA LEU A 485 -3.81 -0.04 47.54
C LEU A 485 -3.49 -1.46 47.06
N PHE A 486 -2.77 -1.61 45.95
CA PHE A 486 -2.34 -2.89 45.43
C PHE A 486 -1.37 -3.61 46.39
N LEU A 487 -0.41 -2.90 46.97
CA LEU A 487 0.51 -3.46 47.97
C LEU A 487 -0.22 -3.88 49.25
N GLY A 488 -1.26 -3.14 49.66
CA GLY A 488 -2.15 -3.53 50.75
C GLY A 488 -2.85 -4.86 50.47
N LEU A 489 -3.45 -5.02 49.29
CA LEU A 489 -4.09 -6.27 48.88
C LEU A 489 -3.11 -7.46 48.83
N ILE A 490 -1.87 -7.23 48.39
CA ILE A 490 -0.82 -8.26 48.41
C ILE A 490 -0.47 -8.65 49.85
N SER A 491 -0.36 -7.68 50.76
CA SER A 491 -0.11 -7.93 52.18
C SER A 491 -1.26 -8.67 52.87
N ASP A 492 -2.50 -8.44 52.44
CA ASP A 492 -3.68 -9.14 52.95
C ASP A 492 -3.72 -10.60 52.44
N LEU A 493 -3.31 -10.83 51.19
CA LEU A 493 -3.24 -12.15 50.57
C LEU A 493 -2.06 -13.00 51.07
N PHE A 494 -0.95 -12.37 51.42
CA PHE A 494 0.29 -13.00 51.86
C PHE A 494 0.76 -12.42 53.20
N PRO A 495 0.04 -12.68 54.31
CA PRO A 495 0.34 -12.06 55.60
C PRO A 495 1.69 -12.54 56.15
N GLY A 496 2.56 -11.59 56.50
CA GLY A 496 3.85 -11.85 57.16
C GLY A 496 4.99 -12.28 56.22
N LEU A 497 4.81 -12.19 54.90
CA LEU A 497 5.88 -12.43 53.92
C LEU A 497 6.49 -11.11 53.45
N ASP A 498 7.74 -10.85 53.85
CA ASP A 498 8.52 -9.73 53.31
C ASP A 498 9.25 -10.17 52.03
N CYS A 499 8.88 -9.58 50.91
CA CYS A 499 9.59 -9.77 49.64
C CYS A 499 10.49 -8.56 49.38
N PRO A 500 11.78 -8.60 49.77
CA PRO A 500 12.69 -7.51 49.47
C PRO A 500 12.82 -7.32 47.96
N ARG A 501 12.83 -6.06 47.52
CA ARG A 501 13.04 -5.73 46.11
C ARG A 501 14.45 -6.20 45.72
N VAL A 502 14.53 -7.11 44.76
CA VAL A 502 15.83 -7.57 44.26
C VAL A 502 16.48 -6.42 43.51
N ARG A 503 17.61 -5.96 44.03
CA ARG A 503 18.50 -5.04 43.34
C ARG A 503 19.29 -5.86 42.32
N TYR A 504 19.40 -5.36 41.09
CA TYR A 504 20.41 -5.83 40.14
C TYR A 504 21.71 -5.08 40.47
N PRO A 505 22.66 -5.70 41.18
CA PRO A 505 23.80 -4.97 41.75
C PRO A 505 24.65 -4.37 40.63
N ASP A 506 25.03 -5.18 39.64
CA ASP A 506 25.85 -4.75 38.51
C ASP A 506 25.21 -3.61 37.69
N PHE A 507 23.89 -3.65 37.50
CA PHE A 507 23.15 -2.62 36.77
C PHE A 507 23.03 -1.33 37.59
N ASN A 508 22.68 -1.43 38.86
CA ASN A 508 22.55 -0.26 39.73
C ASN A 508 23.91 0.41 39.93
N ASP A 509 24.98 -0.36 40.12
CA ASP A 509 26.35 0.15 40.29
C ASP A 509 26.81 0.87 39.02
N ALA A 510 26.50 0.35 37.83
CA ALA A 510 26.78 1.02 36.56
C ALA A 510 25.97 2.33 36.38
N VAL A 511 24.70 2.33 36.79
CA VAL A 511 23.85 3.54 36.74
C VAL A 511 24.37 4.60 37.72
N GLU A 512 24.71 4.22 38.94
CA GLU A 512 25.29 5.13 39.93
C GLU A 512 26.63 5.70 39.45
N GLN A 513 27.46 4.89 38.79
CA GLN A 513 28.71 5.33 38.18
C GLN A 513 28.47 6.39 37.08
N ILE A 514 27.60 6.12 36.11
CA ILE A 514 27.30 7.07 35.02
C ILE A 514 26.69 8.37 35.57
N LEU A 515 25.80 8.27 36.55
CA LEU A 515 25.21 9.46 37.19
C LEU A 515 26.26 10.30 37.91
N SER A 516 27.29 9.67 38.49
CA SER A 516 28.41 10.38 39.11
C SER A 516 29.35 11.02 38.08
N GLU A 517 29.61 10.35 36.95
CA GLU A 517 30.45 10.85 35.85
C GLU A 517 29.85 12.09 35.18
N GLU A 518 28.53 12.11 35.00
CA GLU A 518 27.79 13.23 34.41
C GLU A 518 27.38 14.32 35.43
N ASN A 519 27.95 14.30 36.64
CA ASN A 519 27.74 15.26 37.74
C ASN A 519 26.27 15.40 38.20
N TYR A 520 25.50 14.31 38.24
CA TYR A 520 24.15 14.31 38.82
C TYR A 520 24.15 14.04 40.33
N ILE A 521 23.15 14.60 41.04
CA ILE A 521 22.96 14.37 42.48
C ILE A 521 22.22 13.05 42.69
N LEU A 522 22.90 12.09 43.32
CA LEU A 522 22.29 10.83 43.77
C LEU A 522 21.35 11.11 44.95
N MET A 523 20.06 10.80 44.76
CA MET A 523 19.04 10.93 45.80
C MET A 523 18.87 9.58 46.52
N PRO A 524 18.63 9.55 47.84
CA PRO A 524 18.44 8.30 48.58
C PRO A 524 17.24 7.47 48.09
N ASN A 525 16.21 8.15 47.58
CA ASN A 525 15.02 7.55 46.98
C ASN A 525 14.89 8.06 45.53
N GLN A 526 15.50 7.37 44.58
CA GLN A 526 15.29 7.60 43.15
C GLN A 526 14.14 6.74 42.62
N ASN A 527 13.19 7.37 41.93
CA ASN A 527 12.14 6.65 41.22
C ASN A 527 12.70 6.12 39.91
N THR A 528 13.12 4.86 39.90
CA THR A 528 13.50 4.16 38.67
C THR A 528 12.24 3.73 37.91
N LEU A 529 12.00 4.32 36.75
CA LEU A 529 10.96 3.87 35.82
C LEU A 529 11.49 2.70 35.00
N MET A 530 11.16 1.47 35.41
CA MET A 530 11.46 0.26 34.65
C MET A 530 10.33 0.02 33.63
N ILE A 531 10.64 0.10 32.35
CA ILE A 531 9.70 -0.19 31.26
C ILE A 531 10.03 -1.58 30.71
N ASN A 532 9.17 -2.56 31.00
CA ASN A 532 9.32 -3.91 30.47
C ASN A 532 8.63 -4.01 29.09
N PHE A 533 9.40 -4.32 28.06
CA PHE A 533 8.87 -4.57 26.72
C PHE A 533 8.38 -6.01 26.57
N SER A 534 7.25 -6.19 25.91
CA SER A 534 6.71 -7.49 25.50
C SER A 534 6.34 -7.45 24.03
N SER A 535 6.13 -8.60 23.40
CA SER A 535 5.65 -8.70 22.01
C SER A 535 4.29 -8.05 21.74
N ARG A 536 3.57 -7.62 22.79
CA ARG A 536 2.28 -6.92 22.70
C ARG A 536 2.35 -5.45 23.08
N THR A 537 3.51 -4.96 23.53
CA THR A 537 3.66 -3.57 23.95
C THR A 537 3.64 -2.69 22.70
N THR A 538 2.56 -1.93 22.52
CA THR A 538 2.42 -1.04 21.36
C THR A 538 3.15 0.27 21.58
N SER A 539 3.46 1.01 20.51
CA SER A 539 4.07 2.35 20.61
C SER A 539 3.25 3.31 21.50
N MET A 540 1.92 3.19 21.46
CA MET A 540 1.01 3.98 22.30
C MET A 540 1.12 3.63 23.79
N ASP A 541 1.37 2.37 24.14
CA ASP A 541 1.52 1.94 25.53
C ASP A 541 2.82 2.47 26.13
N VAL A 542 3.90 2.48 25.34
CA VAL A 542 5.19 3.07 25.74
C VAL A 542 5.02 4.58 25.95
N GLN A 543 4.36 5.25 25.00
CA GLN A 543 4.11 6.68 25.07
C GLN A 543 3.29 7.07 26.30
N ARG A 544 2.20 6.36 26.60
CA ARG A 544 1.37 6.62 27.79
C ARG A 544 2.15 6.44 29.10
N ASN A 545 3.00 5.42 29.21
CA ASN A 545 3.82 5.20 30.41
C ASN A 545 4.87 6.30 30.62
N LEU A 546 5.48 6.78 29.54
CA LEU A 546 6.39 7.92 29.59
C LEU A 546 5.63 9.21 29.93
N GLU A 547 4.48 9.43 29.30
CA GLU A 547 3.61 10.60 29.49
C GLU A 547 3.05 10.71 30.91
N ALA A 548 2.80 9.59 31.58
CA ALA A 548 2.37 9.56 32.99
C ALA A 548 3.39 10.18 33.96
N ASN A 549 4.67 10.28 33.55
CA ASN A 549 5.76 10.78 34.38
C ASN A 549 6.30 12.14 33.92
N VAL A 550 5.66 12.77 32.92
CA VAL A 550 6.00 14.12 32.42
C VAL A 550 4.80 15.05 32.48
N GLU A 551 5.07 16.34 32.73
CA GLU A 551 4.07 17.39 32.80
C GLU A 551 3.99 18.16 31.48
N LYS A 552 2.78 18.54 31.10
CA LYS A 552 2.53 19.34 29.89
C LYS A 552 2.87 20.81 30.18
N ARG A 553 3.85 21.38 29.47
CA ARG A 553 4.29 22.78 29.64
C ARG A 553 3.55 23.74 28.72
N THR A 554 3.37 23.35 27.44
CA THR A 554 2.64 24.12 26.41
C THR A 554 1.90 23.15 25.48
N LYS A 555 1.02 23.66 24.58
CA LYS A 555 0.10 22.85 23.74
C LYS A 555 0.74 21.61 23.09
N THR A 556 2.03 21.65 22.76
CA THR A 556 2.79 20.58 22.09
C THR A 556 4.05 20.11 22.83
N THR A 557 4.39 20.66 24.01
CA THR A 557 5.66 20.36 24.71
C THR A 557 5.40 19.74 26.08
N TYR A 558 5.95 18.54 26.28
CA TYR A 558 5.95 17.81 27.54
C TYR A 558 7.37 17.77 28.10
N GLY A 559 7.51 17.84 29.42
CA GLY A 559 8.81 17.75 30.07
C GLY A 559 8.67 17.27 31.51
N PRO A 560 9.78 16.88 32.16
CA PRO A 560 9.75 16.50 33.56
C PRO A 560 9.18 17.64 34.43
N PRO A 561 8.62 17.32 35.61
CA PRO A 561 8.12 18.31 36.56
C PRO A 561 9.12 19.45 36.79
N MET A 562 8.64 20.68 36.95
CA MET A 562 9.52 21.86 37.06
C MET A 562 10.60 21.64 38.15
N GLY A 563 11.86 21.85 37.77
CA GLY A 563 13.02 21.65 38.64
C GLY A 563 13.58 20.23 38.68
N LYS A 564 12.95 19.25 38.02
CA LYS A 564 13.44 17.86 37.92
C LYS A 564 13.95 17.53 36.52
N ARG A 565 14.86 16.56 36.42
CA ARG A 565 15.30 15.94 35.15
C ARG A 565 14.88 14.48 35.18
N LEU A 566 14.30 13.99 34.08
CA LEU A 566 13.90 12.59 33.91
C LEU A 566 14.97 11.86 33.11
N LEU A 567 15.56 10.82 33.69
CA LEU A 567 16.42 9.87 32.99
C LEU A 567 15.61 8.59 32.75
N VAL A 568 15.56 8.13 31.50
CA VAL A 568 14.86 6.91 31.11
C VAL A 568 15.92 5.91 30.69
N PHE A 569 16.00 4.80 31.43
CA PHE A 569 16.85 3.67 31.08
C PHE A 569 15.96 2.61 30.42
N ILE A 570 16.37 2.17 29.24
CA ILE A 570 15.73 1.07 28.52
C ILE A 570 16.73 -0.07 28.52
N ASP A 571 16.41 -1.13 29.27
CA ASP A 571 17.16 -2.37 29.24
C ASP A 571 16.53 -3.33 28.22
N ASP A 572 17.37 -4.13 27.57
CA ASP A 572 17.04 -5.18 26.60
C ASP A 572 16.08 -4.77 25.45
N MET A 573 16.63 -4.10 24.43
CA MET A 573 15.93 -3.81 23.16
C MET A 573 15.71 -5.06 22.29
N ASN A 574 16.17 -6.24 22.70
CA ASN A 574 15.87 -7.48 21.99
C ASN A 574 14.43 -7.88 22.31
N MET A 575 13.52 -7.42 21.45
CA MET A 575 12.22 -8.07 21.30
C MET A 575 12.49 -9.58 21.18
N PRO A 576 11.85 -10.47 21.98
CA PRO A 576 12.00 -11.90 21.73
C PRO A 576 11.63 -12.08 20.26
N LYS A 577 12.58 -12.60 19.47
CA LYS A 577 12.26 -13.07 18.12
C LYS A 577 10.95 -13.83 18.31
N VAL A 578 9.90 -13.40 17.62
CA VAL A 578 8.75 -14.28 17.46
C VAL A 578 9.40 -15.50 16.85
N TYR A 579 9.58 -16.55 17.67
CA TYR A 579 9.82 -17.87 17.17
C TYR A 579 8.53 -18.17 16.43
N ILE A 580 8.44 -17.67 15.19
CA ILE A 580 7.86 -18.44 14.12
C ILE A 580 8.75 -19.68 14.18
N ILE A 581 8.23 -20.69 14.86
CA ILE A 581 8.77 -22.03 14.81
C ILE A 581 8.71 -22.35 13.31
N ILE A 582 9.86 -22.21 12.65
CA ILE A 582 10.09 -22.69 11.29
C ILE A 582 10.23 -24.19 11.41
#